data_AF-A0A840DQJ6-F1
#
_entry.id   AF-A0A840DQJ6-F1
#
_cell.length_a   1.000
_cell.length_b   1.000
_cell.length_c   1.000
_cell.angle_alpha   90.00
_cell.angle_beta   90.00
_cell.angle_gamma   90.00
#
_symmetry.space_group_name_H-M   'P 1'
#
loop_
_entity.id
_entity.type
_entity.pdbx_description
1 polymer ?
#
loop_
_entity_poly.entity_id
_entity_poly.type
_entity_poly.pdbx_seq_one_letter_code
_entity_poly.pdbx_strand_id
1 'polypeptide(L)'
;MKNVIIHKIVTFIFTEEQLKAFWEKKKTGIPFSSLTNEQYMKLAEEMLAHSSHSQLQQHLVDGGWRTKEETEGLVLAEDDSREHIHVEIVDTTVPQRPSNKLFIDRLTEFTCTNCQFSFYVRGLQTPSHIHCPSCGTTIQ
;
A
#
# COMPACT_ATOMS: atom_id res chain seq x y z
N MET A 1 -14.62 -4.63 -13.07
CA MET A 1 -13.99 -5.53 -12.07
C MET A 1 -13.25 -4.64 -11.10
N LYS A 2 -13.45 -4.78 -9.79
CA LYS A 2 -12.85 -3.89 -8.77
C LYS A 2 -11.71 -4.58 -8.03
N ASN A 3 -10.49 -4.09 -8.17
CA ASN A 3 -9.32 -4.55 -7.43
C ASN A 3 -9.01 -3.59 -6.27
N VAL A 4 -8.54 -4.10 -5.13
CA VAL A 4 -8.09 -3.28 -4.00
C VAL A 4 -6.57 -3.37 -3.91
N ILE A 5 -5.91 -2.21 -3.89
CA ILE A 5 -4.45 -2.06 -3.85
C ILE A 5 -4.06 -1.47 -2.50
N ILE A 6 -3.12 -2.11 -1.79
CA ILE A 6 -2.60 -1.63 -0.49
C ILE A 6 -1.10 -1.38 -0.62
N HIS A 7 -0.66 -0.15 -0.35
CA HIS A 7 0.76 0.23 -0.33
C HIS A 7 1.31 0.24 1.10
N LYS A 8 2.31 -0.61 1.38
CA LYS A 8 3.05 -0.64 2.65
C LYS A 8 4.52 -0.99 2.39
N ILE A 9 5.34 -0.04 1.91
CA ILE A 9 6.73 -0.26 1.43
C ILE A 9 6.81 -1.25 0.22
N VAL A 10 5.79 -2.08 0.05
CA VAL A 10 5.54 -3.07 -0.98
C VAL A 10 4.04 -2.98 -1.34
N THR A 11 3.70 -3.15 -2.61
CA THR A 11 2.33 -3.07 -3.12
C THR A 11 1.67 -4.46 -3.13
N PHE A 12 0.56 -4.62 -2.41
CA PHE A 12 -0.27 -5.82 -2.43
C PHE A 12 -1.55 -5.60 -3.25
N ILE A 13 -1.90 -6.58 -4.09
CA ILE A 13 -3.12 -6.57 -4.89
C ILE A 13 -4.06 -7.70 -4.44
N PHE A 14 -5.26 -7.31 -4.02
CA PHE A 14 -6.38 -8.21 -3.74
C PHE A 14 -7.44 -8.05 -4.83
N THR A 15 -7.67 -9.12 -5.61
CA THR A 15 -8.66 -9.07 -6.69
C THR A 15 -10.08 -9.25 -6.16
N GLU A 16 -11.05 -8.79 -6.96
CA GLU A 16 -12.48 -8.97 -6.68
C GLU A 16 -12.82 -10.43 -6.34
N GLU A 17 -12.28 -11.38 -7.10
CA GLU A 17 -12.53 -12.82 -6.93
C GLU A 17 -11.97 -13.36 -5.60
N GLN A 18 -10.80 -12.88 -5.18
CA GLN A 18 -10.20 -13.28 -3.91
C GLN A 18 -10.96 -12.71 -2.72
N LEU A 19 -11.34 -11.43 -2.80
CA LEU A 19 -12.16 -10.78 -1.79
C LEU A 19 -13.53 -11.47 -1.70
N LYS A 20 -14.12 -11.85 -2.83
CA LYS A 20 -15.37 -12.62 -2.88
C LYS A 20 -15.21 -13.98 -2.21
N ALA A 21 -14.18 -14.74 -2.55
CA ALA A 21 -13.90 -16.03 -1.94
C ALA A 21 -13.63 -15.92 -0.43
N PHE A 22 -12.98 -14.84 0.02
CA PHE A 22 -12.75 -14.55 1.43
C PHE A 22 -14.06 -14.16 2.15
N TRP A 23 -14.90 -13.35 1.52
CA TRP A 23 -16.21 -12.93 2.03
C TRP A 23 -17.17 -14.11 2.21
N GLU A 24 -17.27 -14.98 1.20
CA GLU A 24 -18.16 -16.14 1.23
C GLU A 24 -17.81 -17.10 2.38
N LYS A 25 -16.53 -17.23 2.73
CA LYS A 25 -16.08 -18.02 3.89
C LYS A 25 -16.61 -17.48 5.22
N LYS A 26 -16.91 -16.17 5.31
CA LYS A 26 -17.44 -15.54 6.53
C LYS A 26 -18.93 -15.82 6.77
N LYS A 27 -19.66 -16.40 5.79
CA LYS A 27 -21.08 -16.78 5.90
C LYS A 27 -22.00 -15.67 6.45
N THR A 28 -21.76 -14.43 6.03
CA THR A 28 -22.48 -13.24 6.54
C THR A 28 -23.92 -13.13 6.04
N GLY A 29 -24.30 -13.86 4.98
CA GLY A 29 -25.62 -13.80 4.35
C GLY A 29 -25.86 -12.54 3.50
N ILE A 30 -24.91 -11.60 3.50
CA ILE A 30 -24.96 -10.36 2.70
C ILE A 30 -24.28 -10.62 1.34
N PRO A 31 -24.92 -10.28 0.21
CA PRO A 31 -24.31 -10.41 -1.11
C PRO A 31 -23.01 -9.61 -1.21
N PHE A 32 -21.98 -10.19 -1.81
CA PHE A 32 -20.70 -9.50 -2.01
C PHE A 32 -20.84 -8.22 -2.84
N SER A 33 -21.74 -8.21 -3.82
CA SER A 33 -22.01 -7.05 -4.69
C SER A 33 -22.69 -5.87 -3.98
N SER A 34 -23.22 -6.06 -2.77
CA SER A 34 -23.85 -4.98 -2.00
C SER A 34 -22.87 -4.26 -1.07
N LEU A 35 -21.59 -4.64 -1.05
CA LEU A 35 -20.60 -4.00 -0.22
C LEU A 35 -20.31 -2.57 -0.69
N THR A 36 -20.19 -1.65 0.26
CA THR A 36 -19.70 -0.29 0.00
C THR A 36 -18.19 -0.29 -0.22
N ASN A 37 -17.64 0.76 -0.84
CA ASN A 37 -16.19 0.90 -1.04
C ASN A 37 -15.42 0.80 0.30
N GLU A 38 -15.93 1.41 1.36
CA GLU A 38 -15.35 1.29 2.72
C GLU A 38 -15.34 -0.15 3.22
N GLN A 39 -16.42 -0.90 2.99
CA GLN A 39 -16.50 -2.32 3.36
C GLN A 39 -15.54 -3.18 2.53
N TYR A 40 -15.33 -2.86 1.26
CA TYR A 40 -14.32 -3.51 0.42
C TYR A 40 -12.90 -3.29 0.94
N MET A 41 -12.55 -2.04 1.28
CA MET A 41 -11.23 -1.71 1.83
C MET A 41 -10.99 -2.45 3.16
N LYS A 42 -11.97 -2.40 4.06
CA LYS A 42 -11.90 -3.12 5.33
C LYS A 42 -11.76 -4.63 5.15
N LEU A 43 -12.46 -5.21 4.17
CA LEU A 43 -12.34 -6.63 3.86
C LEU A 43 -10.93 -7.00 3.36
N ALA A 44 -10.32 -6.15 2.52
CA ALA A 44 -8.96 -6.36 2.04
C ALA A 44 -7.94 -6.26 3.17
N GLU A 45 -8.11 -5.32 4.09
CA GLU A 45 -7.26 -5.19 5.29
C GLU A 45 -7.40 -6.38 6.24
N GLU A 46 -8.63 -6.86 6.43
CA GLU A 46 -8.89 -8.09 7.19
C GLU A 46 -8.21 -9.30 6.52
N MET A 47 -8.29 -9.41 5.19
CA MET A 47 -7.59 -10.47 4.46
C MET A 47 -6.07 -10.35 4.61
N LEU A 48 -5.52 -9.14 4.51
CA LEU A 48 -4.10 -8.87 4.74
C LEU A 48 -3.66 -9.32 6.14
N ALA A 49 -4.43 -9.00 7.18
CA ALA A 49 -4.13 -9.37 8.56
C ALA A 49 -4.17 -10.88 8.83
N HIS A 50 -4.95 -11.64 8.05
CA HIS A 50 -5.09 -13.10 8.18
C HIS A 50 -4.23 -13.89 7.20
N SER A 51 -3.50 -13.21 6.31
CA SER A 51 -2.65 -13.87 5.31
C SER A 51 -1.28 -14.22 5.88
N SER A 52 -0.83 -15.45 5.64
CA SER A 52 0.55 -15.86 5.95
C SER A 52 1.55 -15.18 5.02
N HIS A 53 2.84 -15.19 5.39
CA HIS A 53 3.89 -14.63 4.54
C HIS A 53 3.94 -15.25 3.14
N SER A 54 3.74 -16.57 3.01
CA SER A 54 3.72 -17.26 1.72
C SER A 54 2.49 -16.90 0.87
N GLN A 55 1.35 -16.61 1.51
CA GLN A 55 0.16 -16.11 0.82
C GLN A 55 0.39 -14.68 0.33
N LEU A 56 0.97 -13.81 1.16
CA LEU A 56 1.28 -12.43 0.80
C LEU A 56 2.20 -12.31 -0.41
N GLN A 57 3.16 -13.22 -0.59
CA GLN A 57 4.01 -13.24 -1.79
C GLN A 57 3.23 -13.38 -3.10
N GLN A 58 2.09 -14.07 -3.09
CA GLN A 58 1.22 -14.23 -4.26
C GLN A 58 0.43 -12.95 -4.61
N HIS A 59 0.37 -12.00 -3.67
CA HIS A 59 -0.30 -10.72 -3.85
C HIS A 59 0.65 -9.60 -4.32
N LEU A 60 1.95 -9.88 -4.44
CA LEU A 60 2.96 -8.90 -4.84
C LEU A 60 3.04 -8.76 -6.36
N VAL A 61 3.09 -7.51 -6.82
CA VAL A 61 3.51 -7.17 -8.20
C VAL A 61 4.92 -7.70 -8.43
N ASP A 62 5.16 -8.28 -9.61
CA ASP A 62 6.43 -8.93 -10.01
C ASP A 62 6.81 -10.21 -9.20
N GLY A 63 5.93 -10.68 -8.31
CA GLY A 63 6.05 -11.95 -7.57
C GLY A 63 5.59 -13.21 -8.31
N GLY A 64 5.30 -13.09 -9.61
CA GLY A 64 4.93 -14.19 -10.51
C GLY A 64 3.48 -14.15 -11.02
N TRP A 65 2.49 -14.01 -10.13
CA TRP A 65 1.07 -14.09 -10.50
C TRP A 65 0.39 -12.74 -10.75
N ARG A 66 1.01 -11.64 -10.30
CA ARG A 66 0.46 -10.28 -10.43
C ARG A 66 1.15 -9.50 -11.51
N THR A 67 0.35 -8.75 -12.26
CA THR A 67 0.86 -7.93 -13.36
C THR A 67 0.66 -6.45 -13.07
N LYS A 68 1.43 -5.59 -13.74
CA LYS A 68 1.35 -4.14 -13.53
C LYS A 68 0.01 -3.58 -13.99
N GLU A 69 -0.60 -4.19 -15.00
CA GLU A 69 -1.91 -3.82 -15.53
C GLU A 69 -3.01 -3.98 -14.47
N GLU A 70 -2.85 -4.86 -13.48
CA GLU A 70 -3.81 -4.98 -12.37
C GLU A 70 -3.77 -3.78 -11.40
N THR A 71 -2.76 -2.91 -11.53
CA THR A 71 -2.65 -1.62 -10.83
C THR A 71 -3.15 -0.44 -11.64
N GLU A 72 -3.43 -0.64 -12.93
CA GLU A 72 -3.80 0.40 -13.87
C GLU A 72 -5.31 0.40 -14.09
N GLY A 73 -5.95 1.53 -13.82
CA GLY A 73 -7.39 1.69 -14.07
C GLY A 73 -7.97 2.95 -13.46
N LEU A 74 -9.30 3.01 -13.38
CA LEU A 74 -9.99 4.12 -12.72
C LEU A 74 -10.01 3.91 -11.20
N VAL A 75 -9.39 4.82 -10.45
CA VAL A 75 -9.52 4.84 -8.98
C VAL A 75 -10.95 5.21 -8.62
N LEU A 76 -11.66 4.31 -7.95
CA LEU A 76 -13.05 4.48 -7.50
C LEU A 76 -13.14 5.05 -6.08
N ALA A 77 -12.14 4.77 -5.25
CA ALA A 77 -12.02 5.25 -3.88
C ALA A 77 -10.58 5.10 -3.40
N GLU A 78 -10.16 5.96 -2.47
CA GLU A 78 -8.86 5.93 -1.83
C GLU A 78 -8.97 6.29 -0.34
N ASP A 79 -8.06 5.76 0.47
CA ASP A 79 -7.88 6.10 1.88
C ASP A 79 -6.38 6.22 2.19
N ASP A 80 -5.95 7.46 2.42
CA ASP A 80 -4.59 7.88 2.75
C ASP A 80 -4.47 8.39 4.20
N SER A 81 -5.49 8.19 5.03
CA SER A 81 -5.56 8.72 6.40
C SER A 81 -4.49 8.17 7.34
N ARG A 82 -3.77 7.12 6.93
CA ARG A 82 -2.80 6.37 7.74
C ARG A 82 -1.39 6.53 7.20
N GLU A 83 -0.45 6.83 8.09
CA GLU A 83 0.93 7.17 7.71
C GLU A 83 1.72 6.04 7.01
N HIS A 84 1.35 4.79 7.25
CA HIS A 84 2.08 3.62 6.76
C HIS A 84 1.29 2.75 5.78
N ILE A 85 0.04 3.13 5.46
CA ILE A 85 -0.88 2.33 4.66
C ILE A 85 -1.69 3.28 3.79
N HIS A 86 -1.56 3.12 2.47
CA HIS A 86 -2.46 3.75 1.50
C HIS A 86 -3.27 2.66 0.81
N VAL A 87 -4.59 2.82 0.75
CA VAL A 87 -5.50 1.84 0.15
C VAL A 87 -6.29 2.49 -0.99
N GLU A 88 -6.30 1.84 -2.15
CA GLU A 88 -7.07 2.27 -3.31
C GLU A 88 -7.99 1.15 -3.80
N ILE A 89 -9.15 1.52 -4.35
CA ILE A 89 -9.97 0.62 -5.16
C ILE A 89 -9.85 1.07 -6.61
N VAL A 90 -9.43 0.16 -7.49
CA VAL A 90 -9.22 0.42 -8.91
C VAL A 90 -10.17 -0.44 -9.75
N ASP A 91 -10.88 0.19 -10.68
CA ASP A 91 -11.57 -0.51 -11.76
C ASP A 91 -10.64 -0.68 -12.95
N THR A 92 -10.15 -1.91 -13.13
CA THR A 92 -9.22 -2.28 -14.20
C THR A 92 -9.90 -2.47 -15.56
N THR A 93 -11.24 -2.42 -15.62
CA THR A 93 -11.96 -2.48 -16.91
C THR A 93 -11.99 -1.13 -17.63
N VAL A 94 -11.63 -0.05 -16.92
CA VAL A 94 -11.57 1.29 -17.45
C VAL A 94 -10.10 1.67 -17.61
N PRO A 95 -9.61 1.90 -18.84
CA PRO A 95 -8.23 2.32 -19.05
C PRO A 95 -7.91 3.59 -18.26
N GLN A 96 -6.79 3.59 -17.56
CA GLN A 96 -6.35 4.73 -16.76
C GLN A 96 -6.15 5.95 -17.68
N ARG A 97 -6.82 7.07 -17.37
CA ARG A 97 -6.37 8.38 -17.89
C ARG A 97 -5.04 8.70 -17.22
N PRO A 98 -4.06 9.31 -17.90
CA PRO A 98 -2.78 9.66 -17.28
C PRO A 98 -3.05 10.53 -16.04
N SER A 99 -2.99 9.89 -14.87
CA SER A 99 -3.00 10.56 -13.59
C SER A 99 -1.55 10.82 -13.25
N ASN A 100 -1.21 12.09 -13.02
CA ASN A 100 0.05 12.45 -12.39
C ASN A 100 -0.01 11.98 -10.93
N LYS A 101 0.14 10.66 -10.69
CA LYS A 101 0.33 10.12 -9.34
C LYS A 101 1.66 10.70 -8.85
N LEU A 102 1.58 11.81 -8.13
CA LEU A 102 2.67 12.39 -7.37
C LEU A 102 2.92 11.45 -6.19
N PHE A 103 3.72 10.40 -6.43
CA PHE A 103 4.34 9.66 -5.34
C PHE A 103 5.37 10.58 -4.71
N ILE A 104 4.93 11.38 -3.71
CA ILE A 104 5.86 12.18 -2.94
C ILE A 104 6.36 11.32 -1.78
N ASP A 105 7.34 10.46 -2.07
CA ASP A 105 8.20 9.91 -1.03
C ASP A 105 9.05 11.07 -0.49
N ARG A 106 8.50 11.83 0.47
CA ARG A 106 9.21 12.94 1.14
C ARG A 106 10.23 12.38 2.12
N LEU A 107 11.26 11.75 1.57
CA LEU A 107 12.45 11.33 2.29
C LEU A 107 13.48 12.43 2.18
N THR A 108 13.98 12.89 3.32
CA THR A 108 15.14 13.79 3.37
C THR A 108 16.36 12.92 3.63
N GLU A 109 17.34 12.95 2.70
CA GLU A 109 18.63 12.28 2.90
C GLU A 109 19.50 13.12 3.85
N PHE A 110 20.14 12.45 4.81
CA PHE A 110 21.14 13.01 5.70
C PHE A 110 22.43 12.21 5.58
N THR A 111 23.55 12.90 5.44
CA THR A 111 24.90 12.31 5.49
C THR A 111 25.57 12.71 6.78
N CYS A 112 25.99 11.72 7.59
CA CYS A 112 26.72 11.99 8.82
C CYS A 112 28.13 12.51 8.51
N THR A 113 28.47 13.71 9.00
CA THR A 113 29.83 14.27 8.82
C THR A 113 30.92 13.47 9.53
N ASN A 114 30.56 12.71 10.58
CA ASN A 114 31.51 11.92 11.37
C ASN A 114 31.88 10.58 10.72
N CYS A 115 30.88 9.81 10.24
CA CYS A 115 31.10 8.47 9.68
C CYS A 115 30.73 8.32 8.20
N GLN A 116 30.32 9.39 7.53
CA GLN A 116 29.91 9.41 6.11
C GLN A 116 28.72 8.50 5.77
N PHE A 117 28.01 7.98 6.78
CA PHE A 117 26.83 7.16 6.57
C PHE A 117 25.65 8.02 6.11
N SER A 118 25.08 7.70 4.95
CA SER A 118 23.84 8.28 4.45
C SER A 118 22.62 7.50 4.94
N PHE A 119 21.58 8.21 5.37
CA PHE A 119 20.30 7.63 5.77
C PHE A 119 19.15 8.59 5.50
N TYR A 120 17.92 8.07 5.50
CA TYR A 120 16.74 8.82 5.12
C TYR A 120 15.81 8.99 6.33
N VAL A 121 15.32 10.20 6.53
CA VAL A 121 14.30 10.51 7.55
C VAL A 121 13.00 10.86 6.84
N ARG A 122 11.89 10.32 7.38
CA ARG A 122 10.54 10.57 6.88
C ARG A 122 10.00 11.89 7.45
N GLY A 123 9.52 12.80 6.59
CA GLY A 123 8.83 14.04 6.98
C GLY A 123 9.50 15.33 6.49
N LEU A 124 8.70 16.39 6.27
CA LEU A 124 9.18 17.73 5.87
C LEU A 124 9.71 18.57 7.04
N GLN A 125 9.37 18.21 8.27
CA GLN A 125 9.84 18.93 9.44
C GLN A 125 11.20 18.36 9.81
N THR A 126 12.25 19.13 9.54
CA THR A 126 13.62 18.81 9.96
C THR A 126 13.63 18.70 11.48
N PRO A 127 13.86 17.51 12.07
CA PRO A 127 14.05 17.39 13.50
C PRO A 127 15.24 18.26 13.88
N SER A 128 15.14 19.02 14.98
CA SER A 128 16.22 19.92 15.42
C SER A 128 17.51 19.17 15.77
N HIS A 129 17.40 17.86 16.04
CA HIS A 129 18.50 16.97 16.33
C HIS A 129 18.21 15.59 15.72
N ILE A 130 19.12 15.07 14.90
CA ILE A 130 19.01 13.74 14.30
C ILE A 130 20.22 12.91 14.72
N HIS A 131 20.01 11.72 15.27
CA HIS A 131 21.11 10.81 15.59
C HIS A 131 21.48 9.95 14.39
N CYS A 132 22.77 9.93 14.05
CA CYS A 132 23.28 9.00 13.06
C CYS A 132 23.08 7.55 13.56
N PRO A 133 22.38 6.68 12.81
CA PRO A 133 22.15 5.30 13.23
C PRO A 133 23.43 4.44 13.22
N SER A 134 24.48 4.89 12.53
CA SER A 134 25.76 4.16 12.44
C SER A 134 26.72 4.48 13.60
N CYS A 135 26.79 5.74 14.05
CA CYS A 135 27.78 6.16 15.06
C CYS A 135 27.18 6.92 16.26
N GLY A 136 25.86 7.11 16.32
CA GLY A 136 25.17 7.80 17.41
C GLY A 136 25.38 9.32 17.48
N THR A 137 26.24 9.86 16.61
CA THR A 137 26.55 11.31 16.58
C THR A 137 25.32 12.11 16.16
N THR A 138 25.06 13.23 16.84
CA THR A 138 23.97 14.15 16.49
C THR A 138 24.36 14.99 15.27
N ILE A 139 23.48 15.04 14.28
CA ILE A 139 23.54 15.85 13.06
C ILE A 139 22.55 17.01 13.26
N GLN A 140 23.01 18.24 13.00
CA GLN A 140 22.21 19.48 13.02
C GLN A 140 21.44 19.67 11.72
#